data_AF-G0MAF9-F1
#
_entry.id   AF-G0MAF9-F1
#
_cell.length_a   1.000
_cell.length_b   1.000
_cell.length_c   1.000
_cell.angle_alpha   90.00
_cell.angle_beta   90.00
_cell.angle_gamma   90.00
#
_symmetry.space_group_name_H-M   'P 1'
#
loop_
_entity.id
_entity.type
_entity.pdbx_description
1 polymer ?
#
loop_
_entity_poly.entity_id
_entity_poly.type
_entity_poly.pdbx_seq_one_letter_code
_entity_poly.pdbx_strand_id
1 'polypeptide(L)'
;MGTSHASRHFWLLSLLLATTYGINYERFDLSGEWKYWSSNKTVNGTGTVPGDIYSDLYASGFIDNPLFGENHLNLKWISEDDWTYSKTFTMTEEKGTAGIFLDLQGVDTIATVYVNGHKVLHARNQFLPYHVNVTDLIEKGDNEITFKFKSPVKYTQKRADEYAKVFGHKLPPDCNPDIYHGECHQNFIRKAQYSYAWDWGPSFPTVGISGNITLFVYRGHLFRDFTWKSKLQKGKWRLDFEFETFHYGARTVEYEVLIPELGIRETDYYRMSALKSMQSRSKNRLSFSIPMAKEPKRWWPNGMGEPKMYDVIVKTGDQVITKKVGFKTVELIQDYIDPKKPELGRNFYFKVNGEPVFLKGTNWIPVSMFRNVLENVDRMKFLLDSAAEVGMNAIRVWGGGVYESPEFYDYASQKGILIWQDLMFACALYPTTEEFVKNAEEEVTHQIEAISHYPAILVFSGNNENEAAIRGHWWKTGNYTENQQVKDYVLLYSRLAKIVRKLSPNIPFIMSSPSNGIETEEEGGVAKDPYSVRYGDIHYYNEFVNLWRDETFLTPRCASEYGIQSYPLKETMLNWINESDWEYTSKAMFHRQHHPGGIATNLLMIFQHLPVTYN
;
A
#
# COMPACT_ATOMS: atom_id res chain seq x y z
N MET A 1 25.24 4.92 -81.90
CA MET A 1 24.04 5.45 -81.18
C MET A 1 24.26 5.13 -79.71
N GLY A 2 24.85 6.05 -78.93
CA GLY A 2 24.16 6.82 -77.87
C GLY A 2 24.03 5.96 -76.59
N THR A 3 24.50 6.29 -75.38
CA THR A 3 24.74 7.59 -74.73
C THR A 3 25.55 7.40 -73.42
N SER A 4 26.40 8.39 -73.09
CA SER A 4 26.72 8.97 -71.76
C SER A 4 26.54 8.14 -70.47
N HIS A 5 27.64 7.94 -69.71
CA HIS A 5 27.62 7.81 -68.24
C HIS A 5 28.69 8.70 -67.59
N ALA A 6 28.23 9.72 -66.86
CA ALA A 6 29.03 10.60 -66.04
C ALA A 6 29.06 10.07 -64.59
N SER A 7 30.26 9.88 -64.06
CA SER A 7 30.51 9.50 -62.67
C SER A 7 30.29 10.68 -61.71
N ARG A 8 29.42 10.52 -60.71
CA ARG A 8 29.39 11.38 -59.51
C ARG A 8 29.60 10.52 -58.27
N HIS A 9 30.73 10.73 -57.61
CA HIS A 9 31.04 10.20 -56.29
C HIS A 9 30.16 10.89 -55.24
N PHE A 10 29.41 10.12 -54.45
CA PHE A 10 28.80 10.58 -53.21
C PHE A 10 29.55 9.95 -52.04
N TRP A 11 30.34 10.76 -51.34
CA TRP A 11 30.89 10.44 -50.03
C TRP A 11 29.77 10.61 -49.00
N LEU A 12 29.28 9.51 -48.43
CA LEU A 12 28.42 9.50 -47.25
C LEU A 12 29.32 9.68 -46.02
N LEU A 13 29.43 10.92 -45.53
CA LEU A 13 29.96 11.21 -44.20
C LEU A 13 29.01 10.60 -43.16
N SER A 14 29.43 9.49 -42.57
CA SER A 14 28.87 8.99 -41.31
C SER A 14 29.50 9.78 -40.17
N LEU A 15 28.80 10.83 -39.70
CA LEU A 15 29.13 11.47 -38.43
C LEU A 15 28.77 10.51 -37.29
N LEU A 16 29.74 9.68 -36.91
CA LEU A 16 29.78 9.05 -35.59
C LEU A 16 30.11 10.17 -34.58
N LEU A 17 29.07 10.82 -34.06
CA LEU A 17 29.16 11.58 -32.82
C LEU A 17 29.37 10.59 -31.69
N ALA A 18 30.64 10.31 -31.39
CA ALA A 18 31.03 9.70 -30.13
C ALA A 18 30.71 10.71 -29.02
N THR A 19 29.52 10.60 -28.44
CA THR A 19 29.18 11.30 -27.20
C THR A 19 29.96 10.64 -26.08
N THR A 20 30.89 11.39 -25.50
CA THR A 20 31.56 11.07 -24.24
C THR A 20 30.51 10.75 -23.18
N TYR A 21 30.50 9.51 -22.69
CA TYR A 21 29.62 9.03 -21.62
C TYR A 21 30.04 9.64 -20.27
N GLY A 22 29.61 10.88 -20.04
CA GLY A 22 29.55 11.45 -18.70
C GLY A 22 28.29 10.95 -17.99
N ILE A 23 28.36 10.81 -16.68
CA ILE A 23 27.21 10.48 -15.82
C ILE A 23 26.06 11.44 -16.16
N ASN A 24 24.96 10.91 -16.70
CA ASN A 24 23.85 11.74 -17.19
C ASN A 24 22.89 12.20 -16.09
N TYR A 25 23.10 11.81 -14.84
CA TYR A 25 22.28 12.24 -13.70
C TYR A 25 23.03 12.14 -12.36
N GLU A 26 22.65 12.99 -11.41
CA GLU A 26 23.16 13.04 -10.05
C GLU A 26 21.99 12.89 -9.08
N ARG A 27 22.23 12.17 -7.98
CA ARG A 27 21.26 11.91 -6.92
C ARG A 27 21.71 12.61 -5.64
N PHE A 28 20.88 13.52 -5.14
CA PHE A 28 21.08 14.18 -3.86
C PHE A 28 20.06 13.62 -2.86
N ASP A 29 20.54 12.81 -1.93
CA ASP A 29 19.70 12.31 -0.84
C ASP A 29 19.49 13.43 0.19
N LEU A 30 18.23 13.80 0.44
CA LEU A 30 17.87 14.84 1.42
C LEU A 30 17.47 14.23 2.77
N SER A 31 17.56 12.91 2.93
CA SER A 31 17.31 12.18 4.18
C SER A 31 18.28 12.61 5.30
N GLY A 32 18.07 12.08 6.50
CA GLY A 32 18.83 12.42 7.71
C GLY A 32 18.18 13.56 8.50
N GLU A 33 19.00 14.46 9.04
CA GLU A 33 18.54 15.49 9.98
C GLU A 33 17.73 16.61 9.30
N TRP A 34 16.60 16.97 9.90
CA TRP A 34 15.71 18.08 9.52
C TRP A 34 15.31 18.88 10.76
N LYS A 35 15.09 20.18 10.61
CA LYS A 35 14.51 20.98 11.71
C LYS A 35 12.99 20.79 11.73
N TYR A 36 12.40 20.68 12.91
CA TYR A 36 10.95 20.69 13.07
C TYR A 36 10.48 21.71 14.10
N TRP A 37 9.22 22.16 13.99
CA TRP A 37 8.56 22.98 15.01
C TRP A 37 7.03 22.87 14.98
N SER A 38 6.42 23.06 16.14
CA SER A 38 4.97 23.15 16.38
C SER A 38 4.38 24.44 15.80
N SER A 39 3.05 24.52 15.70
CA SER A 39 2.37 25.67 15.07
C SER A 39 2.70 27.02 15.72
N ASN A 40 2.86 27.03 17.04
CA ASN A 40 3.26 28.18 17.85
C ASN A 40 4.78 28.28 18.09
N LYS A 41 5.57 27.34 17.56
CA LYS A 41 7.03 27.21 17.71
C LYS A 41 7.55 26.96 19.13
N THR A 42 6.68 26.69 20.11
CA THR A 42 7.12 26.41 21.49
C THR A 42 7.80 25.05 21.62
N VAL A 43 7.45 24.10 20.75
CA VAL A 43 8.14 22.82 20.62
C VAL A 43 8.90 22.86 19.30
N ASN A 44 10.21 22.67 19.35
CA ASN A 44 11.06 22.65 18.16
C ASN A 44 12.33 21.81 18.44
N GLY A 45 12.96 21.34 17.37
CA GLY A 45 14.13 20.50 17.47
C GLY A 45 14.63 20.03 16.11
N THR A 46 15.44 18.98 16.14
CA THR A 46 15.94 18.27 14.97
C THR A 46 15.41 16.85 14.96
N GLY A 47 14.81 16.44 13.86
CA GLY A 47 14.23 15.12 13.63
C GLY A 47 14.89 14.40 12.47
N THR A 48 14.55 13.14 12.28
CA THR A 48 15.11 12.28 11.24
C THR A 48 14.09 12.02 10.15
N VAL A 49 14.51 12.17 8.89
CA VAL A 49 13.71 11.84 7.70
C VAL A 49 14.39 10.70 6.93
N PRO A 50 13.69 9.63 6.52
CA PRO A 50 12.27 9.37 6.75
C PRO A 50 11.93 9.15 8.22
N GLY A 51 10.76 9.62 8.65
CA GLY A 51 10.33 9.54 10.04
C GLY A 51 9.00 10.20 10.29
N ASP A 52 8.68 10.36 11.57
CA ASP A 52 7.40 10.91 12.03
C ASP A 52 7.57 11.66 13.35
N ILE A 53 6.65 12.58 13.63
CA ILE A 53 6.81 13.54 14.73
C ILE A 53 6.84 12.89 16.12
N TYR A 54 6.13 11.78 16.34
CA TYR A 54 6.18 11.09 17.64
C TYR A 54 7.57 10.48 17.86
N SER A 55 8.13 9.85 16.82
CA SER A 55 9.48 9.30 16.85
C SER A 55 10.53 10.39 17.11
N ASP A 56 10.40 11.56 16.48
CA ASP A 56 11.34 12.68 16.66
C ASP A 56 11.27 13.30 18.07
N LEU A 57 10.05 13.47 18.60
CA LEU A 57 9.86 13.97 19.96
C LEU A 57 10.38 12.98 21.01
N TYR A 58 10.23 11.67 20.78
CA TYR A 58 10.77 10.64 21.65
C TYR A 58 12.30 10.59 21.58
N ALA A 59 12.88 10.60 20.38
CA ALA A 59 14.32 10.56 20.16
C ALA A 59 15.05 11.80 20.75
N SER A 60 14.39 12.96 20.77
CA SER A 60 14.92 14.18 21.41
C SER A 60 14.75 14.21 22.93
N GLY A 61 14.04 13.24 23.53
CA GLY A 61 13.71 13.21 24.95
C GLY A 61 12.66 14.25 25.37
N PHE A 62 11.91 14.82 24.42
CA PHE A 62 10.84 15.78 24.71
C PHE A 62 9.58 15.10 25.26
N ILE A 63 9.34 13.85 24.85
CA ILE A 63 8.27 13.00 25.38
C ILE A 63 8.83 11.67 25.87
N ASP A 64 8.15 11.07 26.83
CA ASP A 64 8.38 9.67 27.21
C ASP A 64 7.96 8.72 26.08
N ASN A 65 8.32 7.43 26.21
CA ASN A 65 7.96 6.41 25.25
C ASN A 65 6.44 6.41 24.98
N PRO A 66 5.99 6.66 23.73
CA PRO A 66 4.57 6.80 23.44
C PRO A 66 3.74 5.55 23.76
N LEU A 67 4.34 4.36 23.67
CA LEU A 67 3.66 3.10 23.91
C LEU A 67 3.67 2.68 25.38
N PHE A 68 4.36 3.40 26.27
CA PHE A 68 4.45 3.03 27.68
C PHE A 68 3.22 3.48 28.47
N GLY A 69 2.66 2.58 29.29
CA GLY A 69 1.51 2.84 30.14
C GLY A 69 0.35 3.51 29.40
N GLU A 70 -0.08 4.66 29.92
CA GLU A 70 -1.21 5.46 29.42
C GLU A 70 -0.75 6.60 28.48
N ASN A 71 0.51 6.61 28.01
CA ASN A 71 1.05 7.73 27.25
C ASN A 71 0.31 8.00 25.94
N HIS A 72 -0.28 6.98 25.31
CA HIS A 72 -1.16 7.15 24.15
C HIS A 72 -2.37 8.07 24.42
N LEU A 73 -2.83 8.20 25.67
CA LEU A 73 -3.88 9.14 26.07
C LEU A 73 -3.32 10.55 26.31
N ASN A 74 -2.15 10.63 26.95
CA ASN A 74 -1.54 11.90 27.37
C ASN A 74 -0.91 12.67 26.21
N LEU A 75 -0.58 11.98 25.12
CA LEU A 75 0.15 12.54 23.97
C LEU A 75 -0.75 12.98 22.80
N LYS A 76 -2.08 12.94 22.95
CA LYS A 76 -3.04 13.33 21.90
C LYS A 76 -2.81 14.73 21.32
N TRP A 77 -2.30 15.66 22.13
CA TRP A 77 -1.99 17.04 21.72
C TRP A 77 -1.05 17.10 20.50
N ILE A 78 -0.19 16.10 20.32
CA ILE A 78 0.77 16.03 19.19
C ILE A 78 0.03 15.88 17.87
N SER A 79 -0.96 14.99 17.79
CA SER A 79 -1.79 14.80 16.59
C SER A 79 -2.79 15.93 16.36
N GLU A 80 -3.09 16.73 17.38
CA GLU A 80 -3.95 17.91 17.28
C GLU A 80 -3.21 19.15 16.76
N ASP A 81 -1.88 19.17 16.77
CA ASP A 81 -1.09 20.31 16.32
C ASP A 81 -0.68 20.24 14.84
N ASP A 82 -0.43 21.40 14.25
CA ASP A 82 0.24 21.50 12.96
C ASP A 82 1.76 21.48 13.18
N TRP A 83 2.47 20.76 12.32
CA TRP A 83 3.93 20.63 12.39
C TRP A 83 4.60 21.11 11.12
N THR A 84 5.78 21.69 11.23
CA THR A 84 6.59 22.07 10.09
C THR A 84 7.95 21.40 10.14
N TYR A 85 8.40 20.84 9.01
CA TYR A 85 9.76 20.35 8.82
C TYR A 85 10.47 21.24 7.79
N SER A 86 11.74 21.60 8.03
CA SER A 86 12.56 22.35 7.08
C SER A 86 14.00 21.87 7.01
N LYS A 87 14.58 21.93 5.82
CA LYS A 87 15.99 21.61 5.57
C LYS A 87 16.58 22.56 4.55
N THR A 88 17.82 22.95 4.80
CA THR A 88 18.66 23.66 3.86
C THR A 88 19.64 22.71 3.21
N PHE A 89 19.91 22.89 1.92
CA PHE A 89 20.89 22.10 1.17
C PHE A 89 21.55 22.97 0.11
N THR A 90 22.82 22.69 -0.19
CA THR A 90 23.59 23.47 -1.15
C THR A 90 23.64 22.76 -2.50
N MET A 91 23.38 23.49 -3.58
CA MET A 91 23.41 22.98 -4.95
C MET A 91 24.55 23.64 -5.73
N THR A 92 25.25 22.86 -6.53
CA THR A 92 26.27 23.36 -7.47
C THR A 92 25.68 23.77 -8.82
N GLU A 93 24.43 23.41 -9.07
CA GLU A 93 23.85 23.43 -10.41
C GLU A 93 23.38 24.80 -10.84
N GLU A 94 23.80 25.21 -12.03
CA GLU A 94 23.36 26.45 -12.65
C GLU A 94 22.02 26.25 -13.35
N LYS A 95 21.12 27.22 -13.16
CA LYS A 95 19.78 27.22 -13.73
C LYS A 95 19.83 27.04 -15.25
N GLY A 96 18.98 26.15 -15.78
CA GLY A 96 18.86 25.89 -17.22
C GLY A 96 19.88 24.91 -17.81
N THR A 97 20.73 24.30 -16.99
CA THR A 97 21.74 23.31 -17.46
C THR A 97 21.28 21.86 -17.36
N ALA A 98 20.29 21.57 -16.50
CA ALA A 98 19.76 20.24 -16.24
C ALA A 98 18.27 20.28 -15.89
N GLY A 99 17.58 19.14 -15.98
CA GLY A 99 16.28 18.96 -15.33
C GLY A 99 16.49 18.58 -13.86
N ILE A 100 15.62 19.08 -12.99
CA ILE A 100 15.65 18.79 -11.55
C ILE A 100 14.24 18.47 -11.06
N PHE A 101 14.07 17.30 -10.43
CA PHE A 101 12.82 17.00 -9.73
C PHE A 101 13.09 16.44 -8.34
N LEU A 102 12.15 16.73 -7.46
CA LEU A 102 12.04 16.21 -6.11
C LEU A 102 11.22 14.92 -6.15
N ASP A 103 11.83 13.84 -5.71
CA ASP A 103 11.24 12.52 -5.55
C ASP A 103 10.88 12.28 -4.08
N LEU A 104 9.59 12.16 -3.80
CA LEU A 104 9.05 11.90 -2.46
C LEU A 104 8.38 10.54 -2.46
N GLN A 105 8.93 9.58 -1.73
CA GLN A 105 8.37 8.23 -1.66
C GLN A 105 7.18 8.11 -0.69
N GLY A 106 7.02 9.06 0.23
CA GLY A 106 5.89 9.08 1.16
C GLY A 106 5.79 10.37 1.95
N VAL A 107 4.56 10.89 2.09
CA VAL A 107 4.25 12.07 2.89
C VAL A 107 3.00 11.76 3.71
N ASP A 108 3.08 11.87 5.03
CA ASP A 108 1.99 11.56 5.95
C ASP A 108 1.48 12.83 6.64
N THR A 109 0.31 13.38 6.31
CA THR A 109 -0.43 13.12 5.07
C THR A 109 -0.77 14.45 4.40
N ILE A 110 -1.44 15.34 5.13
CA ILE A 110 -1.86 16.65 4.61
C ILE A 110 -0.71 17.64 4.76
N ALA A 111 0.04 17.87 3.68
CA ALA A 111 1.19 18.77 3.69
C ALA A 111 1.14 19.79 2.56
N THR A 112 1.64 20.99 2.81
CA THR A 112 2.01 21.93 1.75
C THR A 112 3.53 22.06 1.71
N VAL A 113 4.11 21.76 0.54
CA VAL A 113 5.57 21.75 0.36
C VAL A 113 6.00 23.00 -0.37
N TYR A 114 7.07 23.62 0.14
CA TYR A 114 7.69 24.81 -0.42
C TYR A 114 9.15 24.54 -0.75
N VAL A 115 9.62 25.05 -1.88
CA VAL A 115 11.04 25.10 -2.24
C VAL A 115 11.39 26.56 -2.50
N ASN A 116 12.38 27.09 -1.79
CA ASN A 116 12.78 28.50 -1.81
C ASN A 116 11.57 29.46 -1.69
N GLY A 117 10.64 29.14 -0.79
CA GLY A 117 9.42 29.92 -0.55
C GLY A 117 8.28 29.72 -1.58
N HIS A 118 8.52 29.01 -2.69
CA HIS A 118 7.49 28.72 -3.69
C HIS A 118 6.74 27.43 -3.36
N LYS A 119 5.40 27.47 -3.37
CA LYS A 119 4.58 26.27 -3.18
C LYS A 119 4.73 25.34 -4.39
N VAL A 120 5.19 24.12 -4.18
CA VAL A 120 5.44 23.14 -5.25
C VAL A 120 4.50 21.94 -5.21
N LEU A 121 3.97 21.60 -4.04
CA LEU A 121 3.10 20.45 -3.85
C LEU A 121 2.09 20.71 -2.74
N HIS A 122 0.93 20.08 -2.87
CA HIS A 122 0.00 19.89 -1.77
C HIS A 122 -0.38 18.40 -1.67
N ALA A 123 0.26 17.70 -0.73
CA ALA A 123 0.03 16.29 -0.47
C ALA A 123 -1.27 16.10 0.31
N ARG A 124 -2.03 15.06 -0.06
CA ARG A 124 -3.32 14.72 0.55
C ARG A 124 -3.53 13.21 0.75
N ASN A 125 -2.54 12.39 0.43
CA ASN A 125 -2.66 10.94 0.43
C ASN A 125 -1.33 10.31 0.86
N GLN A 126 -1.36 9.52 1.93
CA GLN A 126 -0.19 8.83 2.48
C GLN A 126 0.37 7.74 1.56
N PHE A 127 -0.48 7.21 0.69
CA PHE A 127 -0.23 6.05 -0.16
C PHE A 127 0.24 6.42 -1.57
N LEU A 128 0.61 7.69 -1.80
CA LEU A 128 1.13 8.17 -3.08
C LEU A 128 2.56 8.68 -2.92
N PRO A 129 3.48 8.30 -3.84
CA PRO A 129 4.68 9.07 -4.05
C PRO A 129 4.37 10.34 -4.84
N TYR A 130 5.23 11.34 -4.70
CA TYR A 130 5.11 12.61 -5.40
C TYR A 130 6.41 12.93 -6.15
N HIS A 131 6.30 13.16 -7.46
CA HIS A 131 7.42 13.60 -8.30
C HIS A 131 7.15 15.03 -8.73
N VAL A 132 7.92 15.97 -8.16
CA VAL A 132 7.67 17.40 -8.29
C VAL A 132 8.81 18.05 -9.04
N ASN A 133 8.51 18.63 -10.18
CA ASN A 133 9.50 19.39 -10.94
C ASN A 133 9.86 20.68 -10.19
N VAL A 134 11.15 20.88 -9.91
CA VAL A 134 11.66 22.05 -9.17
C VAL A 134 12.79 22.75 -9.93
N THR A 135 12.96 22.43 -11.22
CA THR A 135 14.09 22.92 -12.03
C THR A 135 14.21 24.44 -12.04
N ASP A 136 13.09 25.13 -12.18
CA ASP A 136 13.08 26.60 -12.25
C ASP A 136 13.16 27.28 -10.87
N LEU A 137 13.14 26.50 -9.79
CA LEU A 137 13.10 26.99 -8.41
C LEU A 137 14.41 26.80 -7.67
N ILE A 138 15.22 25.81 -8.06
CA ILE A 138 16.53 25.56 -7.47
C ILE A 138 17.54 26.58 -7.99
N GLU A 139 18.33 27.13 -7.07
CA GLU A 139 19.39 28.09 -7.34
C GLU A 139 20.76 27.50 -6.99
N LYS A 140 21.83 28.03 -7.60
CA LYS A 140 23.20 27.71 -7.21
C LYS A 140 23.48 28.30 -5.82
N GLY A 141 24.02 27.50 -4.92
CA GLY A 141 24.21 27.86 -3.52
C GLY A 141 23.13 27.25 -2.63
N ASP A 142 22.76 27.97 -1.56
CA ASP A 142 21.85 27.45 -0.54
C ASP A 142 20.39 27.50 -0.98
N ASN A 143 19.70 26.39 -0.79
CA ASN A 143 18.28 26.23 -1.06
C ASN A 143 17.59 25.75 0.22
N GLU A 144 16.30 26.07 0.36
CA GLU A 144 15.47 25.61 1.47
C GLU A 144 14.27 24.82 0.93
N ILE A 145 13.96 23.72 1.60
CA ILE A 145 12.72 22.98 1.42
C ILE A 145 11.96 22.90 2.74
N THR A 146 10.66 23.19 2.71
CA THR A 146 9.80 23.22 3.90
C THR A 146 8.50 22.46 3.67
N PHE A 147 8.15 21.57 4.59
CA PHE A 147 6.88 20.86 4.64
C PHE A 147 6.04 21.40 5.78
N LYS A 148 4.86 21.97 5.47
CA LYS A 148 3.89 22.41 6.47
C LYS A 148 2.75 21.41 6.54
N PHE A 149 2.77 20.57 7.58
CA PHE A 149 1.74 19.57 7.85
C PHE A 149 0.55 20.19 8.58
N LYS A 150 -0.63 19.67 8.28
CA LYS A 150 -1.87 19.94 9.04
C LYS A 150 -2.17 18.77 9.96
N SER A 151 -2.67 19.08 11.15
CA SER A 151 -3.20 18.08 12.07
C SER A 151 -4.21 17.19 11.34
N PRO A 152 -3.99 15.87 11.29
CA PRO A 152 -4.93 14.95 10.65
C PRO A 152 -6.28 14.95 11.37
N VAL A 153 -6.29 15.06 12.71
CA VAL A 153 -7.52 15.13 13.52
C VAL A 153 -8.36 16.37 13.20
N LYS A 154 -7.74 17.56 13.20
CA LYS A 154 -8.45 18.81 12.82
C LYS A 154 -8.90 18.80 11.37
N TYR A 155 -8.09 18.20 10.49
CA TYR A 155 -8.44 18.07 9.07
C TYR A 155 -9.68 17.18 8.87
N THR A 156 -9.72 15.98 9.47
CA THR A 156 -10.85 15.06 9.31
C THR A 156 -12.13 15.62 9.92
N GLN A 157 -12.06 16.25 11.10
CA GLN A 157 -13.21 16.95 11.69
C GLN A 157 -13.79 18.00 10.74
N LYS A 158 -12.92 18.87 10.21
CA LYS A 158 -13.35 19.91 9.28
C LYS A 158 -14.02 19.33 8.02
N ARG A 159 -13.46 18.26 7.45
CA ARG A 159 -14.02 17.59 6.26
C ARG A 159 -15.36 16.93 6.55
N ALA A 160 -15.51 16.31 7.72
CA ALA A 160 -16.78 15.73 8.17
C ALA A 160 -17.86 16.81 8.32
N ASP A 161 -17.54 17.95 8.94
CA ASP A 161 -18.46 19.08 9.09
C ASP A 161 -18.89 19.66 7.73
N GLU A 162 -17.94 19.82 6.81
CA GLU A 162 -18.21 20.28 5.44
C GLU A 162 -19.11 19.31 4.68
N TYR A 163 -18.85 18.01 4.79
CA TYR A 163 -19.66 16.96 4.19
C TYR A 163 -21.09 16.98 4.73
N ALA A 164 -21.26 16.98 6.06
CA ALA A 164 -22.58 16.96 6.68
C ALA A 164 -23.44 18.17 6.29
N LYS A 165 -22.82 19.35 6.12
CA LYS A 165 -23.49 20.57 5.64
C LYS A 165 -24.01 20.44 4.20
N VAL A 166 -23.27 19.73 3.33
CA VAL A 166 -23.61 19.59 1.91
C VAL A 166 -24.61 18.46 1.68
N PHE A 167 -24.42 17.31 2.32
CA PHE A 167 -25.20 16.10 2.08
C PHE A 167 -26.36 15.90 3.06
N GLY A 168 -26.40 16.65 4.17
CA GLY A 168 -27.49 16.59 5.15
C GLY A 168 -27.47 15.35 6.04
N HIS A 169 -26.40 14.57 6.01
CA HIS A 169 -26.16 13.41 6.87
C HIS A 169 -24.67 13.23 7.16
N LYS A 170 -24.35 12.43 8.19
CA LYS A 170 -22.98 12.03 8.54
C LYS A 170 -22.59 10.74 7.80
N LEU A 171 -21.29 10.50 7.63
CA LEU A 171 -20.75 9.24 7.12
C LEU A 171 -20.27 8.37 8.29
N PRO A 172 -20.75 7.12 8.41
CA PRO A 172 -20.37 6.25 9.51
C PRO A 172 -19.04 5.48 9.27
N PRO A 173 -18.38 5.04 10.35
CA PRO A 173 -18.65 5.45 11.73
C PRO A 173 -18.29 6.92 11.94
N ASP A 174 -19.04 7.60 12.81
CA ASP A 174 -18.77 9.00 13.18
C ASP A 174 -17.46 9.08 13.98
N CYS A 175 -17.33 8.19 14.98
CA CYS A 175 -16.16 8.01 15.82
C CYS A 175 -15.93 6.52 16.08
N ASN A 176 -14.70 6.17 16.46
CA ASN A 176 -14.37 4.84 16.99
C ASN A 176 -15.09 4.61 18.34
N PRO A 177 -15.37 3.35 18.73
CA PRO A 177 -15.87 3.03 20.06
C PRO A 177 -15.00 3.63 21.17
N ASP A 178 -15.62 4.09 22.27
CA ASP A 178 -14.92 4.80 23.36
C ASP A 178 -13.77 3.97 23.97
N ILE A 179 -13.92 2.64 24.03
CA ILE A 179 -12.91 1.71 24.54
C ILE A 179 -11.64 1.65 23.67
N TYR A 180 -11.67 2.11 22.42
CA TYR A 180 -10.48 2.18 21.57
C TYR A 180 -9.62 3.40 21.92
N HIS A 181 -10.18 4.36 22.67
CA HIS A 181 -9.55 5.65 22.98
C HIS A 181 -9.10 6.44 21.73
N GLY A 182 -9.79 6.19 20.62
CA GLY A 182 -9.47 6.68 19.29
C GLY A 182 -9.81 8.14 19.00
N GLU A 183 -9.51 8.56 17.78
CA GLU A 183 -9.96 9.82 17.19
C GLU A 183 -11.11 9.58 16.20
N CYS A 184 -11.81 10.63 15.78
CA CYS A 184 -13.00 10.53 14.92
C CYS A 184 -12.73 10.78 13.44
N HIS A 185 -13.67 10.35 12.59
CA HIS A 185 -13.73 10.70 11.15
C HIS A 185 -12.53 10.22 10.29
N GLN A 186 -11.88 9.11 10.65
CA GLN A 186 -10.73 8.55 9.91
C GLN A 186 -11.02 8.27 8.41
N ASN A 187 -12.29 8.06 8.07
CA ASN A 187 -12.79 7.84 6.70
C ASN A 187 -12.67 9.07 5.78
N PHE A 188 -12.41 10.27 6.32
CA PHE A 188 -12.25 11.50 5.53
C PHE A 188 -10.80 11.81 5.08
N ILE A 189 -9.85 10.93 5.39
CA ILE A 189 -8.44 11.09 5.03
C ILE A 189 -7.88 9.80 4.41
N ARG A 190 -7.08 9.94 3.35
CA ARG A 190 -6.32 8.81 2.77
C ARG A 190 -5.01 8.62 3.53
N LYS A 191 -5.15 8.02 4.71
CA LYS A 191 -4.09 7.65 5.66
C LYS A 191 -4.43 6.26 6.21
N ALA A 192 -3.43 5.55 6.74
CA ALA A 192 -3.60 4.29 7.45
C ALA A 192 -4.71 4.41 8.51
N GLN A 193 -5.77 3.61 8.37
CA GLN A 193 -6.99 3.78 9.14
C GLN A 193 -6.77 3.45 10.62
N TYR A 194 -5.97 2.41 10.90
CA TYR A 194 -5.61 2.01 12.28
C TYR A 194 -4.91 3.10 13.10
N SER A 195 -4.35 4.14 12.45
CA SER A 195 -3.66 5.23 13.16
C SER A 195 -4.59 6.05 14.06
N TYR A 196 -5.91 5.98 13.85
CA TYR A 196 -6.94 6.61 14.66
C TYR A 196 -7.45 5.69 15.80
N ALA A 197 -6.68 4.65 16.12
CA ALA A 197 -7.00 3.47 16.91
C ALA A 197 -7.78 2.39 16.16
N TRP A 198 -7.72 1.19 16.71
CA TRP A 198 -8.48 0.01 16.31
C TRP A 198 -8.76 -0.86 17.55
N ASP A 199 -9.51 -1.96 17.40
CA ASP A 199 -9.80 -2.90 18.51
C ASP A 199 -8.56 -3.63 19.08
N TRP A 200 -7.39 -3.41 18.48
CA TRP A 200 -6.09 -3.93 18.92
C TRP A 200 -4.99 -2.86 18.98
N GLY A 201 -5.23 -1.63 18.52
CA GLY A 201 -4.18 -0.62 18.28
C GLY A 201 -4.49 0.75 18.90
N PRO A 202 -3.49 1.46 19.48
CA PRO A 202 -3.66 2.80 20.03
C PRO A 202 -3.85 3.88 18.96
N SER A 203 -4.28 5.07 19.40
CA SER A 203 -4.42 6.24 18.52
C SER A 203 -3.11 7.03 18.44
N PHE A 204 -2.45 6.97 17.29
CA PHE A 204 -1.33 7.85 16.94
C PHE A 204 -1.45 8.38 15.51
N PRO A 205 -2.36 9.35 15.24
CA PRO A 205 -2.45 10.01 13.94
C PRO A 205 -1.23 10.93 13.71
N THR A 206 -0.08 10.33 13.45
CA THR A 206 1.19 11.06 13.26
C THR A 206 1.22 11.87 11.96
N VAL A 207 2.19 12.76 11.85
CA VAL A 207 2.59 13.43 10.61
C VAL A 207 4.09 13.28 10.38
N GLY A 208 4.52 13.32 9.13
CA GLY A 208 5.93 13.22 8.80
C GLY A 208 6.22 13.01 7.32
N ILE A 209 7.50 13.09 6.98
CA ILE A 209 8.01 12.69 5.67
C ILE A 209 8.33 11.20 5.79
N SER A 210 7.35 10.37 5.42
CA SER A 210 7.32 8.94 5.76
C SER A 210 8.14 8.06 4.81
N GLY A 211 8.55 8.57 3.66
CA GLY A 211 9.41 7.88 2.70
C GLY A 211 10.67 8.68 2.35
N ASN A 212 11.60 8.03 1.65
CA ASN A 212 12.83 8.66 1.17
C ASN A 212 12.53 9.93 0.37
N ILE A 213 13.38 10.93 0.57
CA ILE A 213 13.34 12.21 -0.14
C ILE A 213 14.63 12.39 -0.91
N THR A 214 14.53 12.53 -2.22
CA THR A 214 15.69 12.60 -3.10
C THR A 214 15.48 13.66 -4.16
N LEU A 215 16.51 14.47 -4.41
CA LEU A 215 16.54 15.40 -5.52
C LEU A 215 17.37 14.78 -6.65
N PHE A 216 16.77 14.63 -7.82
CA PHE A 216 17.47 14.13 -9.00
C PHE A 216 17.78 15.29 -9.94
N VAL A 217 19.05 15.43 -10.29
CA VAL A 217 19.52 16.34 -11.34
C VAL A 217 19.88 15.49 -12.54
N TYR A 218 19.36 15.78 -13.73
CA TYR A 218 19.64 14.95 -14.91
C TYR A 218 19.87 15.79 -16.17
N ARG A 219 20.92 15.42 -16.89
CA ARG A 219 21.33 16.01 -18.17
C ARG A 219 20.86 15.06 -19.27
N GLY A 220 19.69 15.36 -19.79
CA GLY A 220 19.08 14.63 -20.89
C GLY A 220 18.00 13.63 -20.46
N HIS A 221 18.29 12.54 -19.72
CA HIS A 221 17.24 11.63 -19.26
C HIS A 221 17.61 10.88 -17.98
N LEU A 222 16.61 10.61 -17.16
CA LEU A 222 16.66 9.73 -16.00
C LEU A 222 15.66 8.59 -16.19
N PHE A 223 16.16 7.38 -16.22
CA PHE A 223 15.36 6.17 -16.10
C PHE A 223 15.12 5.88 -14.63
N ARG A 224 13.92 6.22 -14.16
CA ARG A 224 13.59 6.16 -12.73
C ARG A 224 13.26 4.74 -12.30
N ASP A 225 12.36 4.09 -13.05
CA ASP A 225 11.87 2.77 -12.72
C ASP A 225 11.17 2.09 -13.91
N PHE A 226 10.84 0.81 -13.77
CA PHE A 226 9.97 0.08 -14.68
C PHE A 226 9.04 -0.89 -13.95
N THR A 227 7.89 -1.16 -14.58
CA THR A 227 6.94 -2.20 -14.18
C THR A 227 6.66 -3.10 -15.37
N TRP A 228 6.02 -4.24 -15.13
CA TRP A 228 5.59 -5.12 -16.22
C TRP A 228 4.31 -5.86 -15.88
N LYS A 229 3.65 -6.37 -16.91
CA LYS A 229 2.56 -7.34 -16.80
C LYS A 229 2.99 -8.62 -17.48
N SER A 230 2.72 -9.76 -16.85
CA SER A 230 2.96 -11.08 -17.43
C SER A 230 1.62 -11.80 -17.67
N LYS A 231 1.48 -12.45 -18.84
CA LYS A 231 0.30 -13.25 -19.17
C LYS A 231 0.69 -14.50 -19.95
N LEU A 232 0.20 -15.66 -19.54
CA LEU A 232 0.29 -16.87 -20.34
C LEU A 232 -0.80 -16.86 -21.42
N GLN A 233 -0.40 -16.89 -22.69
CA GLN A 233 -1.31 -16.93 -23.84
C GLN A 233 -0.82 -17.97 -24.85
N LYS A 234 -1.68 -18.94 -25.20
CA LYS A 234 -1.38 -19.99 -26.20
C LYS A 234 -0.01 -20.68 -25.95
N GLY A 235 0.27 -21.00 -24.68
CA GLY A 235 1.52 -21.66 -24.27
C GLY A 235 2.76 -20.76 -24.25
N LYS A 236 2.62 -19.43 -24.43
CA LYS A 236 3.74 -18.47 -24.35
C LYS A 236 3.49 -17.41 -23.31
N TRP A 237 4.54 -17.00 -22.60
CA TRP A 237 4.49 -15.88 -21.68
C TRP A 237 4.70 -14.57 -22.43
N ARG A 238 3.66 -13.74 -22.47
CA ARG A 238 3.75 -12.36 -22.93
C ARG A 238 4.14 -11.47 -21.76
N LEU A 239 5.14 -10.62 -21.99
CA LEU A 239 5.57 -9.57 -21.08
C LEU A 239 5.29 -8.21 -21.72
N ASP A 240 4.62 -7.33 -20.97
CA ASP A 240 4.34 -5.96 -21.36
C ASP A 240 4.99 -5.03 -20.33
N PHE A 241 6.18 -4.50 -20.67
CA PHE A 241 6.95 -3.57 -19.84
C PHE A 241 6.45 -2.14 -20.01
N GLU A 242 6.47 -1.38 -18.92
CA GLU A 242 6.28 0.06 -18.91
C GLU A 242 7.47 0.74 -18.20
N PHE A 243 8.14 1.64 -18.91
CA PHE A 243 9.32 2.36 -18.42
C PHE A 243 8.94 3.78 -18.02
N GLU A 244 9.34 4.18 -16.82
CA GLU A 244 9.19 5.55 -16.34
C GLU A 244 10.48 6.33 -16.57
N THR A 245 10.40 7.39 -17.37
CA THR A 245 11.59 8.18 -17.71
C THR A 245 11.28 9.66 -17.74
N PHE A 246 12.14 10.41 -17.05
CA PHE A 246 12.20 11.86 -17.09
C PHE A 246 13.20 12.28 -18.14
N HIS A 247 12.90 13.33 -18.89
CA HIS A 247 13.82 13.81 -19.92
C HIS A 247 13.87 15.34 -20.02
N TYR A 248 15.01 15.81 -20.49
CA TYR A 248 15.38 17.21 -20.66
C TYR A 248 15.74 17.42 -22.12
N GLY A 249 14.89 18.16 -22.84
CA GLY A 249 14.95 18.30 -24.29
C GLY A 249 14.39 17.09 -25.06
N ALA A 250 14.40 17.21 -26.38
CA ALA A 250 13.99 16.13 -27.30
C ALA A 250 15.15 15.16 -27.49
N ARG A 251 14.88 13.86 -27.39
CA ARG A 251 15.89 12.82 -27.59
C ARG A 251 15.28 11.46 -27.92
N THR A 252 16.08 10.55 -28.43
CA THR A 252 15.72 9.14 -28.56
C THR A 252 16.38 8.35 -27.43
N VAL A 253 15.62 7.48 -26.77
CA VAL A 253 16.10 6.62 -25.68
C VAL A 253 15.92 5.17 -26.10
N GLU A 254 16.99 4.39 -25.97
CA GLU A 254 17.00 2.94 -26.17
C GLU A 254 16.75 2.24 -24.83
N TYR A 255 15.86 1.26 -24.81
CA TYR A 255 15.71 0.34 -23.69
C TYR A 255 16.10 -1.07 -24.14
N GLU A 256 16.94 -1.71 -23.34
CA GLU A 256 17.28 -3.12 -23.48
C GLU A 256 16.75 -3.88 -22.26
N VAL A 257 15.92 -4.90 -22.49
CA VAL A 257 15.40 -5.80 -21.47
C VAL A 257 16.09 -7.15 -21.59
N LEU A 258 16.69 -7.61 -20.48
CA LEU A 258 17.41 -8.87 -20.39
C LEU A 258 16.78 -9.77 -19.33
N ILE A 259 16.63 -11.06 -19.65
CA ILE A 259 16.39 -12.13 -18.66
C ILE A 259 17.49 -13.18 -18.88
N PRO A 260 18.67 -13.03 -18.25
CA PRO A 260 19.87 -13.78 -18.60
C PRO A 260 19.71 -15.30 -18.51
N GLU A 261 19.08 -15.79 -17.43
CA GLU A 261 18.83 -17.23 -17.23
C GLU A 261 17.92 -17.85 -18.32
N LEU A 262 17.08 -17.04 -18.97
CA LEU A 262 16.24 -17.47 -20.10
C LEU A 262 16.87 -17.14 -21.46
N GLY A 263 18.04 -16.47 -21.48
CA GLY A 263 18.67 -15.96 -22.69
C GLY A 263 17.78 -15.00 -23.47
N ILE A 264 16.96 -14.18 -22.79
CA ILE A 264 16.11 -13.17 -23.42
C ILE A 264 16.88 -11.85 -23.50
N ARG A 265 16.80 -11.21 -24.66
CA ARG A 265 17.35 -9.88 -24.94
C ARG A 265 16.48 -9.20 -25.97
N GLU A 266 15.80 -8.14 -25.56
CA GLU A 266 14.87 -7.39 -26.39
C GLU A 266 15.18 -5.90 -26.29
N THR A 267 15.07 -5.18 -27.41
CA THR A 267 15.46 -3.77 -27.50
C THR A 267 14.43 -2.97 -28.27
N ASP A 268 14.13 -1.75 -27.82
CA ASP A 268 13.30 -0.80 -28.57
C ASP A 268 13.74 0.65 -28.34
N TYR A 269 13.36 1.55 -29.26
CA TYR A 269 13.76 2.95 -29.29
C TYR A 269 12.54 3.88 -29.22
N TYR A 270 12.54 4.82 -28.28
CA TYR A 270 11.45 5.78 -28.13
C TYR A 270 11.93 7.20 -28.37
N ARG A 271 11.25 7.90 -29.28
CA ARG A 271 11.47 9.32 -29.52
C ARG A 271 10.67 10.16 -28.52
N MET A 272 11.38 10.85 -27.63
CA MET A 272 10.82 11.77 -26.66
C MET A 272 10.78 13.18 -27.26
N SER A 273 9.61 13.78 -27.30
CA SER A 273 9.41 15.13 -27.85
C SER A 273 9.74 16.20 -26.81
N ALA A 274 10.27 17.35 -27.27
CA ALA A 274 10.36 18.55 -26.44
C ALA A 274 8.99 19.25 -26.41
N LEU A 275 8.01 18.74 -25.68
CA LEU A 275 6.74 19.46 -25.54
C LEU A 275 6.84 20.55 -24.46
N LYS A 276 6.86 21.80 -24.93
CA LYS A 276 6.53 23.14 -24.37
C LYS A 276 6.74 23.53 -22.90
N SER A 277 7.06 22.64 -21.98
CA SER A 277 7.81 22.98 -20.76
C SER A 277 8.98 22.02 -20.71
N MET A 278 10.20 22.55 -20.65
CA MET A 278 11.37 21.71 -20.37
C MET A 278 11.04 20.84 -19.14
N GLN A 279 11.33 19.53 -19.19
CA GLN A 279 10.95 18.48 -18.23
C GLN A 279 9.55 17.87 -18.39
N SER A 280 9.49 16.66 -18.98
CA SER A 280 8.30 15.81 -18.96
C SER A 280 8.60 14.37 -18.53
N ARG A 281 7.65 13.77 -17.82
CA ARG A 281 7.60 12.34 -17.45
C ARG A 281 6.92 11.59 -18.59
N SER A 282 7.59 10.57 -19.13
CA SER A 282 7.06 9.72 -20.19
C SER A 282 6.93 8.28 -19.70
N LYS A 283 5.84 7.63 -20.11
CA LYS A 283 5.61 6.18 -19.94
C LYS A 283 5.79 5.51 -21.30
N ASN A 284 6.89 4.78 -21.48
CA ASN A 284 7.20 4.05 -22.72
C ASN A 284 6.89 2.55 -22.54
N ARG A 285 6.63 1.81 -23.62
CA ARG A 285 6.17 0.41 -23.50
C ARG A 285 6.81 -0.54 -24.50
N LEU A 286 7.39 -1.62 -23.99
CA LEU A 286 7.95 -2.71 -24.78
C LEU A 286 7.21 -4.02 -24.47
N SER A 287 6.74 -4.68 -25.52
CA SER A 287 5.99 -5.94 -25.41
C SER A 287 6.64 -7.03 -26.24
N PHE A 288 6.86 -8.20 -25.64
CA PHE A 288 7.36 -9.37 -26.34
C PHE A 288 6.84 -10.67 -25.72
N SER A 289 7.08 -11.80 -26.38
CA SER A 289 6.71 -13.12 -25.86
C SER A 289 7.93 -14.01 -25.72
N ILE A 290 8.05 -14.67 -24.57
CA ILE A 290 9.09 -15.67 -24.34
C ILE A 290 8.84 -16.86 -25.29
N PRO A 291 9.85 -17.28 -26.09
CA PRO A 291 9.73 -18.44 -26.96
C PRO A 291 9.44 -19.72 -26.16
N MET A 292 8.63 -20.64 -26.70
CA MET A 292 8.29 -21.90 -26.02
C MET A 292 9.52 -22.74 -25.66
N ALA A 293 10.57 -22.71 -26.49
CA ALA A 293 11.83 -23.40 -26.21
C ALA A 293 12.58 -22.85 -24.97
N LYS A 294 12.16 -21.70 -24.45
CA LYS A 294 12.70 -21.00 -23.29
C LYS A 294 11.62 -20.83 -22.21
N GLU A 295 10.63 -21.72 -22.15
CA GLU A 295 9.56 -21.62 -21.15
C GLU A 295 10.15 -21.57 -19.73
N PRO A 296 9.81 -20.53 -18.93
CA PRO A 296 10.32 -20.41 -17.58
C PRO A 296 9.72 -21.49 -16.68
N LYS A 297 10.52 -21.95 -15.71
CA LYS A 297 9.99 -22.68 -14.56
C LYS A 297 8.99 -21.79 -13.84
N ARG A 298 7.90 -22.41 -13.38
CA ARG A 298 6.82 -21.69 -12.70
C ARG A 298 7.21 -21.38 -11.25
N TRP A 299 6.75 -20.23 -10.77
CA TRP A 299 6.78 -19.88 -9.35
C TRP A 299 5.66 -20.64 -8.64
N TRP A 300 5.95 -21.21 -7.47
CA TRP A 300 5.00 -21.96 -6.65
C TRP A 300 4.91 -21.42 -5.21
N PRO A 301 3.72 -21.50 -4.58
CA PRO A 301 3.55 -21.19 -3.17
C PRO A 301 4.31 -22.16 -2.26
N ASN A 302 4.54 -21.73 -1.02
CA ASN A 302 5.19 -22.51 0.03
C ASN A 302 4.49 -23.86 0.23
N GLY A 303 5.28 -24.93 0.26
CA GLY A 303 4.78 -26.31 0.34
C GLY A 303 4.22 -26.92 -0.95
N MET A 304 4.23 -26.19 -2.08
CA MET A 304 3.71 -26.68 -3.37
C MET A 304 4.75 -26.71 -4.50
N GLY A 305 5.98 -26.27 -4.24
CA GLY A 305 7.07 -26.26 -5.20
C GLY A 305 8.10 -25.18 -4.89
N GLU A 306 9.05 -24.98 -5.80
CA GLU A 306 10.05 -23.91 -5.68
C GLU A 306 9.44 -22.55 -6.07
N PRO A 307 9.59 -21.48 -5.26
CA PRO A 307 9.23 -20.11 -5.63
C PRO A 307 10.23 -19.52 -6.63
N LYS A 308 10.41 -20.16 -7.79
CA LYS A 308 11.44 -19.79 -8.76
C LYS A 308 11.18 -18.40 -9.34
N MET A 309 12.19 -17.55 -9.24
CA MET A 309 12.25 -16.22 -9.85
C MET A 309 13.49 -16.05 -10.71
N TYR A 310 13.45 -15.04 -11.58
CA TYR A 310 14.47 -14.71 -12.56
C TYR A 310 14.81 -13.22 -12.47
N ASP A 311 16.08 -12.88 -12.67
CA ASP A 311 16.47 -11.47 -12.77
C ASP A 311 16.01 -10.89 -14.13
N VAL A 312 15.35 -9.74 -14.05
CA VAL A 312 15.02 -8.88 -15.18
C VAL A 312 15.86 -7.62 -15.06
N ILE A 313 16.72 -7.41 -16.05
CA ILE A 313 17.63 -6.28 -16.09
C ILE A 313 17.18 -5.38 -17.23
N VAL A 314 16.84 -4.13 -16.91
CA VAL A 314 16.53 -3.10 -17.91
C VAL A 314 17.64 -2.09 -17.95
N LYS A 315 18.16 -1.83 -19.15
CA LYS A 315 19.23 -0.87 -19.39
C LYS A 315 18.78 0.24 -20.31
N THR A 316 19.28 1.45 -20.05
CA THR A 316 19.25 2.55 -20.99
C THR A 316 20.49 3.42 -20.85
N GLY A 317 21.36 3.37 -21.88
CA GLY A 317 22.72 3.91 -21.77
C GLY A 317 23.50 3.26 -20.62
N ASP A 318 23.93 4.09 -19.67
CA ASP A 318 24.64 3.71 -18.44
C ASP A 318 23.72 3.37 -17.26
N GLN A 319 22.40 3.60 -17.39
CA GLN A 319 21.43 3.37 -16.34
C GLN A 319 20.92 1.93 -16.36
N VAL A 320 21.00 1.25 -15.22
CA VAL A 320 20.62 -0.17 -15.09
C VAL A 320 19.75 -0.36 -13.85
N ILE A 321 18.58 -0.96 -14.02
CA ILE A 321 17.71 -1.38 -12.92
C ILE A 321 17.49 -2.89 -13.04
N THR A 322 17.66 -3.60 -11.92
CA THR A 322 17.43 -5.05 -11.83
C THR A 322 16.29 -5.32 -10.87
N LYS A 323 15.30 -6.11 -11.30
CA LYS A 323 14.18 -6.61 -10.48
C LYS A 323 14.02 -8.12 -10.67
N LYS A 324 13.24 -8.78 -9.83
CA LYS A 324 12.94 -10.21 -9.97
C LYS A 324 11.54 -10.43 -10.54
N VAL A 325 11.40 -11.40 -11.44
CA VAL A 325 10.11 -11.86 -11.99
C VAL A 325 9.87 -13.32 -11.65
N GLY A 326 8.67 -13.62 -11.16
CA GLY A 326 8.13 -14.98 -11.07
C GLY A 326 7.01 -15.20 -12.07
N PHE A 327 6.88 -16.42 -12.58
CA PHE A 327 5.87 -16.77 -13.58
C PHE A 327 4.84 -17.72 -12.97
N LYS A 328 3.62 -17.23 -12.70
CA LYS A 328 2.48 -18.04 -12.23
C LYS A 328 1.17 -17.66 -12.91
N THR A 329 0.24 -18.60 -13.04
CA THR A 329 -1.17 -18.28 -13.33
C THR A 329 -1.99 -18.35 -12.05
N VAL A 330 -3.02 -17.52 -11.95
CA VAL A 330 -4.00 -17.56 -10.86
C VAL A 330 -5.41 -17.52 -11.43
N GLU A 331 -6.28 -18.34 -10.88
CA GLU A 331 -7.70 -18.38 -11.19
C GLU A 331 -8.47 -18.47 -9.87
N LEU A 332 -9.53 -17.67 -9.72
CA LEU A 332 -10.50 -17.80 -8.63
C LEU A 332 -11.72 -18.53 -9.18
N ILE A 333 -11.99 -19.74 -8.67
CA ILE A 333 -13.06 -20.61 -9.16
C ILE A 333 -14.35 -20.33 -8.40
N GLN A 334 -15.39 -19.90 -9.13
CA GLN A 334 -16.68 -19.46 -8.58
C GLN A 334 -17.90 -20.04 -9.32
N ASP A 335 -17.71 -21.18 -9.98
CA ASP A 335 -18.82 -21.89 -10.63
C ASP A 335 -19.79 -22.43 -9.58
N TYR A 336 -21.07 -22.54 -9.96
CA TYR A 336 -22.07 -23.24 -9.15
C TYR A 336 -21.62 -24.67 -8.82
N ILE A 337 -21.85 -25.09 -7.57
CA ILE A 337 -21.49 -26.44 -7.13
C ILE A 337 -22.25 -27.50 -7.94
N ASP A 338 -23.53 -27.24 -8.16
CA ASP A 338 -24.36 -27.98 -9.10
C ASP A 338 -25.16 -26.95 -9.90
N PRO A 339 -24.91 -26.77 -11.21
CA PRO A 339 -25.66 -25.85 -12.05
C PRO A 339 -27.17 -26.12 -12.09
N LYS A 340 -27.63 -27.32 -11.70
CA LYS A 340 -29.06 -27.66 -11.61
C LYS A 340 -29.67 -27.33 -10.24
N LYS A 341 -28.83 -26.98 -9.25
CA LYS A 341 -29.21 -26.63 -7.88
C LYS A 341 -28.49 -25.36 -7.41
N PRO A 342 -28.82 -24.18 -7.98
CA PRO A 342 -28.18 -22.92 -7.63
C PRO A 342 -28.24 -22.58 -6.14
N GLU A 343 -29.22 -23.11 -5.41
CA GLU A 343 -29.38 -22.93 -3.97
C GLU A 343 -28.21 -23.49 -3.15
N LEU A 344 -27.41 -24.41 -3.71
CA LEU A 344 -26.18 -24.89 -3.06
C LEU A 344 -25.05 -23.86 -3.08
N GLY A 345 -25.21 -22.80 -3.88
CA GLY A 345 -24.24 -21.72 -4.04
C GLY A 345 -23.08 -22.08 -4.96
N ARG A 346 -21.97 -21.37 -4.77
CA ARG A 346 -20.81 -21.40 -5.66
C ARG A 346 -19.57 -21.88 -4.93
N ASN A 347 -18.63 -22.42 -5.70
CA ASN A 347 -17.28 -22.64 -5.21
C ASN A 347 -16.62 -21.29 -4.87
N PHE A 348 -15.60 -21.33 -4.01
CA PHE A 348 -14.70 -20.20 -3.83
C PHE A 348 -13.34 -20.75 -3.39
N TYR A 349 -12.45 -20.97 -4.36
CA TYR A 349 -11.09 -21.40 -4.10
C TYR A 349 -10.17 -20.95 -5.24
N PHE A 350 -8.87 -20.90 -4.96
CA PHE A 350 -7.89 -20.47 -5.94
C PHE A 350 -7.21 -21.67 -6.59
N LYS A 351 -6.89 -21.54 -7.87
CA LYS A 351 -5.91 -22.39 -8.56
C LYS A 351 -4.65 -21.58 -8.85
N VAL A 352 -3.49 -22.14 -8.54
CA VAL A 352 -2.18 -21.59 -8.93
C VAL A 352 -1.55 -22.58 -9.89
N ASN A 353 -1.17 -22.09 -11.08
CA ASN A 353 -0.64 -22.95 -12.15
C ASN A 353 -1.57 -24.12 -12.55
N GLY A 354 -2.88 -23.96 -12.38
CA GLY A 354 -3.90 -24.97 -12.65
C GLY A 354 -4.24 -25.90 -11.48
N GLU A 355 -3.46 -25.86 -10.39
CA GLU A 355 -3.65 -26.72 -9.21
C GLU A 355 -4.43 -25.99 -8.10
N PRO A 356 -5.47 -26.59 -7.51
CA PRO A 356 -6.18 -26.02 -6.36
C PRO A 356 -5.25 -25.77 -5.18
N VAL A 357 -5.40 -24.60 -4.54
CA VAL A 357 -4.62 -24.21 -3.35
C VAL A 357 -5.56 -24.01 -2.18
N PHE A 358 -5.33 -24.78 -1.11
CA PHE A 358 -5.92 -24.49 0.19
C PHE A 358 -5.09 -23.41 0.88
N LEU A 359 -5.70 -22.25 1.14
CA LEU A 359 -5.02 -21.13 1.78
C LEU A 359 -4.84 -21.43 3.28
N LYS A 360 -3.58 -21.42 3.74
CA LYS A 360 -3.19 -21.58 5.14
C LYS A 360 -2.42 -20.33 5.52
N GLY A 361 -2.96 -19.54 6.43
CA GLY A 361 -2.45 -18.19 6.61
C GLY A 361 -3.05 -17.45 7.77
N THR A 362 -2.72 -16.16 7.79
CA THR A 362 -3.21 -15.19 8.77
C THR A 362 -3.41 -13.81 8.12
N ASN A 363 -3.96 -12.88 8.89
CA ASN A 363 -4.09 -11.48 8.52
C ASN A 363 -2.88 -10.68 9.02
N TRP A 364 -2.33 -9.85 8.16
CA TRP A 364 -1.19 -8.98 8.41
C TRP A 364 -1.66 -7.55 8.65
N ILE A 365 -1.20 -7.01 9.78
CA ILE A 365 -1.36 -5.61 10.17
C ILE A 365 0.02 -4.94 10.23
N PRO A 366 0.10 -3.60 10.20
CA PRO A 366 1.38 -2.90 10.28
C PRO A 366 2.19 -3.32 11.52
N VAL A 367 3.48 -3.60 11.33
CA VAL A 367 4.38 -4.15 12.38
C VAL A 367 4.77 -3.15 13.48
N SER A 368 4.32 -1.90 13.35
CA SER A 368 4.60 -0.80 14.29
C SER A 368 3.62 0.36 14.06
N MET A 369 3.30 1.11 15.13
CA MET A 369 2.60 2.40 15.04
C MET A 369 3.45 3.50 14.39
N PHE A 370 4.77 3.36 14.47
CA PHE A 370 5.75 4.40 14.10
C PHE A 370 6.65 3.95 12.96
N ARG A 371 7.17 4.92 12.20
CA ARG A 371 8.04 4.65 11.06
C ARG A 371 9.49 4.60 11.53
N ASN A 372 9.95 3.43 12.00
CA ASN A 372 11.38 3.11 12.13
C ASN A 372 11.79 2.16 11.00
N VAL A 373 12.42 2.69 9.95
CA VAL A 373 12.56 1.98 8.66
C VAL A 373 13.40 0.69 8.78
N LEU A 374 14.51 0.71 9.51
CA LEU A 374 15.41 -0.46 9.58
C LEU A 374 14.85 -1.57 10.49
N GLU A 375 14.47 -1.23 11.71
CA GLU A 375 13.92 -2.21 12.66
C GLU A 375 12.62 -2.86 12.15
N ASN A 376 11.77 -2.07 11.47
CA ASN A 376 10.53 -2.60 10.90
C ASN A 376 10.81 -3.60 9.76
N VAL A 377 11.87 -3.39 8.95
CA VAL A 377 12.25 -4.34 7.89
C VAL A 377 12.74 -5.66 8.49
N ASP A 378 13.57 -5.62 9.53
CA ASP A 378 14.07 -6.84 10.16
C ASP A 378 12.93 -7.61 10.86
N ARG A 379 12.04 -6.89 11.55
CA ARG A 379 10.82 -7.48 12.14
C ARG A 379 9.92 -8.10 11.07
N MET A 380 9.74 -7.40 9.95
CA MET A 380 8.92 -7.89 8.83
C MET A 380 9.48 -9.19 8.25
N LYS A 381 10.80 -9.27 8.00
CA LYS A 381 11.45 -10.50 7.52
C LYS A 381 11.30 -11.64 8.51
N PHE A 382 11.55 -11.38 9.80
CA PHE A 382 11.40 -12.38 10.86
C PHE A 382 9.98 -12.96 10.90
N LEU A 383 8.95 -12.13 10.77
CA LEU A 383 7.55 -12.58 10.77
C LEU A 383 7.20 -13.38 9.50
N LEU A 384 7.70 -12.98 8.33
CA LEU A 384 7.52 -13.74 7.09
C LEU A 384 8.26 -15.08 7.09
N ASP A 385 9.46 -15.12 7.69
CA ASP A 385 10.20 -16.36 7.94
C ASP A 385 9.39 -17.28 8.85
N SER A 386 8.92 -16.76 9.98
CA SER A 386 8.10 -17.51 10.94
C SER A 386 6.85 -18.09 10.28
N ALA A 387 6.15 -17.31 9.45
CA ALA A 387 4.97 -17.77 8.72
C ALA A 387 5.31 -18.90 7.73
N ALA A 388 6.40 -18.75 6.97
CA ALA A 388 6.83 -19.78 6.02
C ALA A 388 7.25 -21.07 6.72
N GLU A 389 7.99 -20.98 7.84
CA GLU A 389 8.49 -22.11 8.61
C GLU A 389 7.37 -22.96 9.22
N VAL A 390 6.28 -22.33 9.69
CA VAL A 390 5.09 -23.06 10.18
C VAL A 390 4.16 -23.55 9.06
N GLY A 391 4.58 -23.40 7.81
CA GLY A 391 3.88 -23.95 6.64
C GLY A 391 2.69 -23.12 6.16
N MET A 392 2.61 -21.84 6.54
CA MET A 392 1.68 -20.90 5.90
C MET A 392 2.09 -20.67 4.44
N ASN A 393 1.09 -20.54 3.58
CA ASN A 393 1.26 -20.26 2.16
C ASN A 393 0.52 -18.99 1.72
N ALA A 394 -0.22 -18.33 2.62
CA ALA A 394 -0.96 -17.12 2.33
C ALA A 394 -0.92 -16.15 3.51
N ILE A 395 -0.91 -14.85 3.21
CA ILE A 395 -1.08 -13.75 4.17
C ILE A 395 -2.04 -12.74 3.54
N ARG A 396 -2.99 -12.23 4.34
CA ARG A 396 -3.86 -11.13 3.91
C ARG A 396 -3.34 -9.80 4.44
N VAL A 397 -2.94 -8.89 3.55
CA VAL A 397 -2.61 -7.51 3.91
C VAL A 397 -3.91 -6.75 4.10
N TRP A 398 -4.27 -6.52 5.37
CA TRP A 398 -5.59 -6.03 5.78
C TRP A 398 -5.80 -4.54 5.46
N GLY A 399 -7.01 -4.19 5.01
CA GLY A 399 -7.34 -2.90 4.41
C GLY A 399 -7.34 -1.66 5.33
N GLY A 400 -7.24 -1.79 6.65
CA GLY A 400 -7.07 -0.60 7.50
C GLY A 400 -5.61 -0.30 7.86
N GLY A 401 -4.68 -1.11 7.36
CA GLY A 401 -3.24 -0.94 7.53
C GLY A 401 -2.64 -0.01 6.48
N VAL A 402 -1.61 -0.49 5.80
CA VAL A 402 -0.93 0.21 4.70
C VAL A 402 -0.71 -0.74 3.53
N TYR A 403 -0.59 -0.21 2.31
CA TYR A 403 0.11 -0.96 1.27
C TYR A 403 1.56 -1.13 1.77
N GLU A 404 1.99 -2.37 1.86
CA GLU A 404 3.29 -2.69 2.42
C GLU A 404 4.46 -2.24 1.53
N SER A 405 5.66 -2.28 2.09
CA SER A 405 6.87 -1.89 1.36
C SER A 405 7.18 -2.82 0.16
N PRO A 406 7.89 -2.34 -0.88
CA PRO A 406 8.42 -3.20 -1.94
C PRO A 406 9.20 -4.41 -1.39
N GLU A 407 9.96 -4.20 -0.31
CA GLU A 407 10.73 -5.23 0.38
C GLU A 407 9.83 -6.34 0.94
N PHE A 408 8.64 -6.00 1.45
CA PHE A 408 7.67 -6.99 1.92
C PHE A 408 7.18 -7.88 0.78
N TYR A 409 6.74 -7.31 -0.35
CA TYR A 409 6.21 -8.09 -1.47
C TYR A 409 7.29 -8.93 -2.14
N ASP A 410 8.51 -8.41 -2.25
CA ASP A 410 9.66 -9.16 -2.77
C ASP A 410 10.01 -10.32 -1.82
N TYR A 411 10.10 -10.07 -0.51
CA TYR A 411 10.42 -11.12 0.45
C TYR A 411 9.33 -12.19 0.56
N ALA A 412 8.04 -11.80 0.55
CA ALA A 412 6.93 -12.73 0.46
C ALA A 412 7.01 -13.58 -0.83
N SER A 413 7.39 -12.96 -1.96
CA SER A 413 7.61 -13.66 -3.23
C SER A 413 8.74 -14.68 -3.13
N GLN A 414 9.84 -14.34 -2.46
CA GLN A 414 10.96 -15.27 -2.20
C GLN A 414 10.56 -16.44 -1.31
N LYS A 415 9.68 -16.21 -0.33
CA LYS A 415 9.22 -17.22 0.62
C LYS A 415 8.05 -18.08 0.10
N GLY A 416 7.54 -17.82 -1.09
CA GLY A 416 6.39 -18.55 -1.62
C GLY A 416 5.08 -18.18 -0.92
N ILE A 417 4.99 -17.01 -0.28
CA ILE A 417 3.78 -16.58 0.43
C ILE A 417 2.87 -15.83 -0.53
N LEU A 418 1.65 -16.35 -0.72
CA LEU A 418 0.60 -15.68 -1.48
C LEU A 418 0.03 -14.50 -0.70
N ILE A 419 -0.28 -13.41 -1.39
CA ILE A 419 -0.80 -12.18 -0.77
C ILE A 419 -2.22 -11.91 -1.25
N TRP A 420 -3.16 -11.93 -0.30
CA TRP A 420 -4.47 -11.32 -0.46
C TRP A 420 -4.34 -9.84 -0.12
N GLN A 421 -4.45 -8.96 -1.11
CA GLN A 421 -4.22 -7.54 -0.95
C GLN A 421 -5.54 -6.78 -0.89
N ASP A 422 -5.92 -6.28 0.27
CA ASP A 422 -7.00 -5.30 0.34
C ASP A 422 -6.53 -3.95 -0.24
N LEU A 423 -7.45 -3.18 -0.81
CA LEU A 423 -7.28 -1.73 -0.91
C LEU A 423 -7.45 -1.12 0.48
N MET A 424 -6.83 0.04 0.72
CA MET A 424 -6.73 0.61 2.08
C MET A 424 -8.03 1.28 2.57
N PHE A 425 -9.12 0.52 2.64
CA PHE A 425 -10.45 0.88 3.10
C PHE A 425 -10.98 -0.21 4.04
N ALA A 426 -11.44 0.14 5.24
CA ALA A 426 -11.85 -0.84 6.25
C ALA A 426 -12.91 -0.32 7.23
N CYS A 427 -13.95 -1.13 7.48
CA CYS A 427 -15.02 -0.94 8.47
C CYS A 427 -15.59 0.48 8.54
N ALA A 428 -15.76 1.12 7.39
CA ALA A 428 -16.27 2.48 7.26
C ALA A 428 -16.90 2.74 5.89
N LEU A 429 -17.84 3.68 5.85
CA LEU A 429 -18.26 4.30 4.60
C LEU A 429 -17.38 5.51 4.31
N TYR A 430 -17.03 5.68 3.04
CA TYR A 430 -16.09 6.69 2.58
C TYR A 430 -16.80 7.75 1.73
N PRO A 431 -16.28 9.00 1.69
CA PRO A 431 -16.88 10.05 0.87
C PRO A 431 -16.92 9.70 -0.62
N THR A 432 -18.03 10.08 -1.27
CA THR A 432 -18.22 9.94 -2.72
C THR A 432 -18.15 11.27 -3.46
N THR A 433 -17.58 12.30 -2.81
CA THR A 433 -17.28 13.58 -3.49
C THR A 433 -16.26 13.35 -4.59
N GLU A 434 -16.37 14.08 -5.69
CA GLU A 434 -15.45 13.91 -6.83
C GLU A 434 -13.98 14.15 -6.44
N GLU A 435 -13.72 15.02 -5.45
CA GLU A 435 -12.38 15.22 -4.90
C GLU A 435 -11.83 13.94 -4.24
N PHE A 436 -12.62 13.30 -3.37
CA PHE A 436 -12.20 12.09 -2.67
C PHE A 436 -12.05 10.91 -3.63
N VAL A 437 -13.02 10.73 -4.53
CA VAL A 437 -12.99 9.62 -5.48
C VAL A 437 -11.79 9.73 -6.41
N LYS A 438 -11.47 10.91 -6.96
CA LYS A 438 -10.24 11.08 -7.77
C LYS A 438 -8.97 10.78 -6.99
N ASN A 439 -8.90 11.22 -5.74
CA ASN A 439 -7.76 10.96 -4.87
C ASN A 439 -7.58 9.44 -4.62
N ALA A 440 -8.68 8.72 -4.39
CA ALA A 440 -8.68 7.26 -4.26
C ALA A 440 -8.34 6.54 -5.59
N GLU A 441 -8.82 7.04 -6.73
CA GLU A 441 -8.47 6.48 -8.04
C GLU A 441 -6.99 6.66 -8.39
N GLU A 442 -6.40 7.81 -8.05
CA GLU A 442 -4.96 8.07 -8.19
C GLU A 442 -4.14 7.10 -7.34
N GLU A 443 -4.52 6.93 -6.07
CA GLU A 443 -3.93 5.95 -5.15
C GLU A 443 -3.97 4.53 -5.71
N VAL A 444 -5.17 4.04 -6.04
CA VAL A 444 -5.34 2.66 -6.51
C VAL A 444 -4.64 2.46 -7.84
N THR A 445 -4.65 3.44 -8.74
CA THR A 445 -3.89 3.35 -10.00
C THR A 445 -2.41 3.16 -9.71
N HIS A 446 -1.83 4.00 -8.85
CA HIS A 446 -0.42 3.91 -8.51
C HIS A 446 -0.06 2.58 -7.83
N GLN A 447 -0.81 2.20 -6.79
CA GLN A 447 -0.50 1.03 -5.97
C GLN A 447 -0.61 -0.25 -6.79
N ILE A 448 -1.64 -0.38 -7.63
CA ILE A 448 -1.80 -1.56 -8.49
C ILE A 448 -0.68 -1.64 -9.53
N GLU A 449 -0.25 -0.52 -10.13
CA GLU A 449 0.93 -0.49 -11.02
C GLU A 449 2.20 -0.92 -10.26
N ALA A 450 2.36 -0.46 -9.02
CA ALA A 450 3.53 -0.73 -8.20
C ALA A 450 3.65 -2.19 -7.74
N ILE A 451 2.54 -2.89 -7.44
CA ILE A 451 2.60 -4.20 -6.77
C ILE A 451 2.14 -5.38 -7.64
N SER A 452 1.41 -5.17 -8.74
CA SER A 452 0.85 -6.28 -9.53
C SER A 452 1.87 -7.21 -10.18
N HIS A 453 3.13 -6.77 -10.31
CA HIS A 453 4.19 -7.55 -10.93
C HIS A 453 4.81 -8.59 -9.99
N TYR A 454 4.59 -8.48 -8.67
CA TYR A 454 5.09 -9.45 -7.71
C TYR A 454 4.32 -10.78 -7.82
N PRO A 455 5.03 -11.93 -7.94
CA PRO A 455 4.38 -13.23 -7.99
C PRO A 455 3.75 -13.64 -6.65
N ALA A 456 3.97 -12.91 -5.56
CA ALA A 456 3.22 -13.15 -4.33
C ALA A 456 1.72 -12.77 -4.45
N ILE A 457 1.36 -11.73 -5.22
CA ILE A 457 -0.03 -11.23 -5.25
C ILE A 457 -1.00 -12.29 -5.80
N LEU A 458 -1.97 -12.69 -4.99
CA LEU A 458 -2.99 -13.70 -5.29
C LEU A 458 -4.30 -13.07 -5.76
N VAL A 459 -4.80 -12.08 -5.02
CA VAL A 459 -6.11 -11.46 -5.23
C VAL A 459 -6.08 -10.03 -4.70
N PHE A 460 -6.85 -9.15 -5.33
CA PHE A 460 -7.15 -7.83 -4.79
C PHE A 460 -8.57 -7.80 -4.21
N SER A 461 -8.74 -7.23 -3.03
CA SER A 461 -10.04 -7.00 -2.40
C SER A 461 -10.33 -5.51 -2.31
N GLY A 462 -11.56 -5.10 -2.62
CA GLY A 462 -11.94 -3.69 -2.63
C GLY A 462 -11.89 -3.01 -1.26
N ASN A 463 -12.14 -3.75 -0.17
CA ASN A 463 -12.10 -3.26 1.21
C ASN A 463 -12.22 -4.41 2.22
N ASN A 464 -12.08 -4.07 3.50
CA ASN A 464 -12.48 -4.90 4.63
C ASN A 464 -13.88 -4.53 5.14
N GLU A 465 -14.78 -5.51 5.17
CA GLU A 465 -16.08 -5.55 5.86
C GLU A 465 -17.10 -4.47 5.51
N ASN A 466 -16.86 -3.58 4.55
CA ASN A 466 -17.81 -2.50 4.28
C ASN A 466 -19.11 -3.03 3.66
N GLU A 467 -19.04 -4.09 2.84
CA GLU A 467 -20.23 -4.78 2.32
C GLU A 467 -21.05 -5.37 3.48
N ALA A 468 -20.37 -6.08 4.38
CA ALA A 468 -20.97 -6.71 5.55
C ALA A 468 -21.56 -5.68 6.52
N ALA A 469 -20.90 -4.55 6.72
CA ALA A 469 -21.33 -3.50 7.64
C ALA A 469 -22.63 -2.81 7.21
N ILE A 470 -22.82 -2.61 5.89
CA ILE A 470 -24.06 -2.07 5.32
C ILE A 470 -25.23 -3.03 5.61
N ARG A 471 -25.06 -4.31 5.29
CA ARG A 471 -26.12 -5.33 5.43
C ARG A 471 -26.37 -5.76 6.86
N GLY A 472 -25.32 -5.77 7.68
CA GLY A 472 -25.40 -6.03 9.12
C GLY A 472 -25.87 -4.82 9.93
N HIS A 473 -26.11 -3.67 9.29
CA HIS A 473 -26.54 -2.43 9.95
C HIS A 473 -25.68 -2.03 11.14
N TRP A 474 -24.35 -2.10 10.99
CA TRP A 474 -23.39 -1.87 12.09
C TRP A 474 -23.52 -0.49 12.73
N TRP A 475 -24.00 0.49 11.98
CA TRP A 475 -24.09 1.88 12.43
C TRP A 475 -25.52 2.39 12.45
N LYS A 476 -25.85 3.14 13.50
CA LYS A 476 -27.07 3.94 13.55
C LYS A 476 -26.85 5.25 12.79
N THR A 477 -27.49 5.42 11.65
CA THR A 477 -27.35 6.62 10.81
C THR A 477 -28.63 7.45 10.80
N GLY A 478 -28.48 8.78 10.86
CA GLY A 478 -29.58 9.73 10.67
C GLY A 478 -29.57 10.27 9.24
N ASN A 479 -30.73 10.29 8.56
CA ASN A 479 -30.87 10.77 7.18
C ASN A 479 -29.96 10.11 6.13
N TYR A 480 -29.45 8.90 6.40
CA TYR A 480 -28.60 8.15 5.48
C TYR A 480 -29.07 6.69 5.38
N THR A 481 -30.08 6.49 4.53
CA THR A 481 -30.74 5.18 4.35
C THR A 481 -29.79 4.12 3.79
N GLU A 482 -30.05 2.85 4.07
CA GLU A 482 -29.27 1.72 3.52
C GLU A 482 -29.17 1.79 1.98
N ASN A 483 -30.27 2.11 1.28
CA ASN A 483 -30.25 2.28 -0.18
C ASN A 483 -29.27 3.37 -0.64
N GLN A 484 -29.10 4.44 0.13
CA GLN A 484 -28.12 5.48 -0.17
C GLN A 484 -26.69 4.99 0.14
N GLN A 485 -26.50 4.26 1.25
CA GLN A 485 -25.22 3.63 1.59
C GLN A 485 -24.76 2.67 0.49
N VAL A 486 -25.64 1.80 0.00
CA VAL A 486 -25.37 0.88 -1.12
C VAL A 486 -24.98 1.66 -2.39
N LYS A 487 -25.71 2.73 -2.73
CA LYS A 487 -25.39 3.56 -3.91
C LYS A 487 -23.99 4.17 -3.81
N ASP A 488 -23.65 4.74 -2.66
CA ASP A 488 -22.36 5.39 -2.44
C ASP A 488 -21.21 4.36 -2.43
N TYR A 489 -21.42 3.23 -1.76
CA TYR A 489 -20.50 2.09 -1.77
C TYR A 489 -20.22 1.62 -3.20
N VAL A 490 -21.26 1.31 -3.97
CA VAL A 490 -21.12 0.80 -5.34
C VAL A 490 -20.47 1.84 -6.25
N LEU A 491 -20.79 3.13 -6.09
CA LEU A 491 -20.17 4.21 -6.86
C LEU A 491 -18.65 4.24 -6.67
N LEU A 492 -18.16 4.17 -5.43
CA LEU A 492 -16.73 4.17 -5.14
C LEU A 492 -16.07 2.87 -5.63
N TYR A 493 -16.52 1.72 -5.13
CA TYR A 493 -15.79 0.46 -5.33
C TYR A 493 -15.90 -0.08 -6.76
N SER A 494 -16.97 0.21 -7.52
CA SER A 494 -17.02 -0.16 -8.94
C SER A 494 -16.00 0.62 -9.79
N ARG A 495 -15.73 1.88 -9.46
CA ARG A 495 -14.67 2.69 -10.10
C ARG A 495 -13.29 2.12 -9.79
N LEU A 496 -13.03 1.81 -8.51
CA LEU A 496 -11.77 1.19 -8.09
C LEU A 496 -11.59 -0.20 -8.73
N ALA A 497 -12.60 -1.05 -8.71
CA ALA A 497 -12.60 -2.38 -9.35
C ALA A 497 -12.25 -2.29 -10.84
N LYS A 498 -12.81 -1.31 -11.56
CA LYS A 498 -12.51 -1.08 -12.98
C LYS A 498 -11.03 -0.74 -13.19
N ILE A 499 -10.43 0.05 -12.31
CA ILE A 499 -9.00 0.37 -12.34
C ILE A 499 -8.18 -0.91 -12.12
N VAL A 500 -8.46 -1.66 -11.05
CA VAL A 500 -7.72 -2.89 -10.72
C VAL A 500 -7.79 -3.89 -11.88
N ARG A 501 -8.99 -4.18 -12.41
CA ARG A 501 -9.20 -5.12 -13.52
C ARG A 501 -8.49 -4.69 -14.80
N LYS A 502 -8.41 -3.39 -15.08
CA LYS A 502 -7.68 -2.85 -16.24
C LYS A 502 -6.17 -2.98 -16.05
N LEU A 503 -5.67 -2.72 -14.84
CA LEU A 503 -4.24 -2.69 -14.58
C LEU A 503 -3.66 -4.08 -14.34
N SER A 504 -4.42 -4.98 -13.70
CA SER A 504 -4.00 -6.34 -13.36
C SER A 504 -5.02 -7.39 -13.83
N PRO A 505 -5.21 -7.57 -15.15
CA PRO A 505 -6.27 -8.43 -15.70
C PRO A 505 -6.07 -9.94 -15.44
N ASN A 506 -4.93 -10.34 -14.87
CA ASN A 506 -4.61 -11.75 -14.58
C ASN A 506 -4.66 -12.07 -13.09
N ILE A 507 -5.04 -11.10 -12.25
CA ILE A 507 -5.20 -11.26 -10.81
C ILE A 507 -6.70 -11.04 -10.51
N PRO A 508 -7.37 -11.99 -9.85
CA PRO A 508 -8.76 -11.82 -9.45
C PRO A 508 -8.99 -10.57 -8.60
N PHE A 509 -10.20 -10.02 -8.69
CA PHE A 509 -10.66 -8.93 -7.84
C PHE A 509 -12.01 -9.30 -7.22
N ILE A 510 -12.16 -9.06 -5.91
CA ILE A 510 -13.43 -9.18 -5.18
C ILE A 510 -13.83 -7.81 -4.59
N MET A 511 -15.13 -7.56 -4.44
CA MET A 511 -15.63 -6.24 -4.03
C MET A 511 -15.35 -5.88 -2.58
N SER A 512 -15.35 -6.88 -1.68
CA SER A 512 -15.14 -6.76 -0.22
C SER A 512 -14.60 -8.10 0.31
N SER A 513 -14.23 -8.11 1.59
CA SER A 513 -13.98 -9.31 2.39
C SER A 513 -14.62 -9.08 3.77
N PRO A 514 -15.64 -9.87 4.19
CA PRO A 514 -16.23 -10.97 3.45
C PRO A 514 -17.08 -10.46 2.28
N SER A 515 -17.29 -11.33 1.29
CA SER A 515 -18.12 -11.07 0.11
C SER A 515 -18.58 -12.38 -0.52
N ASN A 516 -19.74 -12.40 -1.19
CA ASN A 516 -20.20 -13.56 -1.94
C ASN A 516 -19.52 -13.71 -3.32
N GLY A 517 -18.47 -12.90 -3.58
CA GLY A 517 -17.68 -12.97 -4.80
C GLY A 517 -18.46 -12.52 -6.03
N ILE A 518 -18.49 -13.33 -7.08
CA ILE A 518 -19.26 -13.00 -8.31
C ILE A 518 -20.76 -12.85 -8.03
N GLU A 519 -21.30 -13.54 -7.02
CA GLU A 519 -22.70 -13.41 -6.63
C GLU A 519 -23.00 -12.00 -6.07
N THR A 520 -22.08 -11.40 -5.30
CA THR A 520 -22.20 -10.00 -4.86
C THR A 520 -22.34 -9.06 -6.05
N GLU A 521 -21.58 -9.27 -7.13
CA GLU A 521 -21.67 -8.45 -8.34
C GLU A 521 -22.99 -8.68 -9.09
N GLU A 522 -23.46 -9.93 -9.18
CA GLU A 522 -24.76 -10.27 -9.76
C GLU A 522 -25.94 -9.67 -8.98
N GLU A 523 -25.79 -9.49 -7.66
CA GLU A 523 -26.76 -8.82 -6.78
C GLU A 523 -26.65 -7.28 -6.77
N GLY A 524 -25.80 -6.69 -7.62
CA GLY A 524 -25.68 -5.24 -7.77
C GLY A 524 -24.57 -4.59 -6.94
N GLY A 525 -23.62 -5.38 -6.43
CA GLY A 525 -22.39 -4.91 -5.79
C GLY A 525 -22.38 -4.96 -4.25
N VAL A 526 -23.52 -5.27 -3.61
CA VAL A 526 -23.63 -5.56 -2.17
C VAL A 526 -24.58 -6.74 -2.00
N ALA A 527 -24.07 -7.91 -1.58
CA ALA A 527 -24.88 -9.10 -1.45
C ALA A 527 -25.98 -8.95 -0.41
N LYS A 528 -27.06 -9.73 -0.52
CA LYS A 528 -28.15 -9.77 0.48
C LYS A 528 -27.67 -10.29 1.83
N ASP A 529 -26.80 -11.29 1.80
CA ASP A 529 -26.15 -11.88 2.97
C ASP A 529 -24.66 -12.12 2.68
N PRO A 530 -23.78 -11.15 2.99
CA PRO A 530 -22.32 -11.27 2.80
C PRO A 530 -21.65 -12.32 3.71
N TYR A 531 -22.36 -12.89 4.69
CA TYR A 531 -21.85 -13.93 5.59
C TYR A 531 -22.28 -15.35 5.16
N SER A 532 -22.89 -15.48 3.98
CA SER A 532 -23.40 -16.76 3.49
C SER A 532 -22.27 -17.77 3.31
N VAL A 533 -22.30 -18.86 4.06
CA VAL A 533 -21.34 -19.99 3.91
C VAL A 533 -21.40 -20.68 2.54
N ARG A 534 -22.40 -20.35 1.72
CA ARG A 534 -22.64 -21.00 0.42
C ARG A 534 -21.85 -20.36 -0.73
N TYR A 535 -21.35 -19.15 -0.54
CA TYR A 535 -20.62 -18.37 -1.54
C TYR A 535 -19.35 -17.82 -0.91
N GLY A 536 -18.42 -17.31 -1.73
CA GLY A 536 -17.47 -16.33 -1.25
C GLY A 536 -16.54 -16.73 -0.10
N ASP A 537 -16.13 -15.72 0.65
CA ASP A 537 -15.41 -15.84 1.92
C ASP A 537 -16.24 -15.31 3.09
N ILE A 538 -15.96 -15.77 4.31
CA ILE A 538 -16.60 -15.28 5.54
C ILE A 538 -15.57 -14.84 6.58
N HIS A 539 -16.03 -13.99 7.50
CA HIS A 539 -15.39 -13.71 8.77
C HIS A 539 -16.19 -14.37 9.90
N TYR A 540 -15.54 -15.09 10.81
CA TYR A 540 -16.23 -15.77 11.91
C TYR A 540 -15.60 -15.48 13.27
N TYR A 541 -16.37 -14.81 14.13
CA TYR A 541 -15.99 -14.48 15.51
C TYR A 541 -17.15 -14.81 16.44
N ASN A 542 -16.93 -15.68 17.43
CA ASN A 542 -17.92 -16.01 18.44
C ASN A 542 -17.27 -16.52 19.74
N GLU A 543 -16.95 -15.60 20.64
CA GLU A 543 -16.24 -15.92 21.90
C GLU A 543 -17.18 -16.40 23.02
N PHE A 544 -18.50 -16.41 22.78
CA PHE A 544 -19.51 -16.79 23.78
C PHE A 544 -19.90 -18.27 23.71
N VAL A 545 -19.50 -18.98 22.66
CA VAL A 545 -19.78 -20.41 22.48
C VAL A 545 -18.59 -21.26 22.93
N ASN A 546 -18.87 -22.55 23.16
CA ASN A 546 -17.83 -23.51 23.49
C ASN A 546 -17.02 -23.88 22.23
N LEU A 547 -15.88 -23.23 22.06
CA LEU A 547 -14.99 -23.40 20.91
C LEU A 547 -14.26 -24.76 20.87
N TRP A 548 -14.39 -25.63 21.88
CA TRP A 548 -13.92 -27.02 21.82
C TRP A 548 -14.88 -27.96 21.10
N ARG A 549 -16.07 -27.47 20.70
CA ARG A 549 -17.04 -28.27 19.96
C ARG A 549 -17.03 -27.90 18.48
N ASP A 550 -16.73 -28.89 17.64
CA ASP A 550 -16.70 -28.75 16.19
C ASP A 550 -17.99 -28.17 15.60
N GLU A 551 -19.15 -28.49 16.21
CA GLU A 551 -20.48 -28.01 15.79
C GLU A 551 -20.67 -26.49 15.91
N THR A 552 -19.77 -25.79 16.62
CA THR A 552 -19.82 -24.33 16.76
C THR A 552 -19.17 -23.60 15.60
N PHE A 553 -18.35 -24.27 14.78
CA PHE A 553 -17.72 -23.64 13.63
C PHE A 553 -18.60 -23.75 12.39
N LEU A 554 -18.62 -22.67 11.60
CA LEU A 554 -19.24 -22.68 10.28
C LEU A 554 -18.34 -23.45 9.30
N THR A 555 -18.94 -24.04 8.25
CA THR A 555 -18.20 -24.64 7.13
C THR A 555 -18.34 -23.76 5.88
N PRO A 556 -17.56 -22.67 5.77
CA PRO A 556 -17.60 -21.79 4.61
C PRO A 556 -16.88 -22.37 3.40
N ARG A 557 -16.97 -21.69 2.25
CA ARG A 557 -16.11 -21.96 1.09
C ARG A 557 -14.67 -21.51 1.36
N CYS A 558 -14.51 -20.36 2.02
CA CYS A 558 -13.23 -19.84 2.49
C CYS A 558 -13.45 -19.03 3.78
N ALA A 559 -12.57 -19.22 4.77
CA ALA A 559 -12.54 -18.38 5.98
C ALA A 559 -11.35 -17.42 5.85
N SER A 560 -11.61 -16.17 5.48
CA SER A 560 -10.59 -15.12 5.34
C SER A 560 -10.24 -14.47 6.69
N GLU A 561 -11.18 -14.51 7.65
CA GLU A 561 -10.93 -14.16 9.04
C GLU A 561 -11.64 -15.10 10.03
N TYR A 562 -10.94 -15.40 11.12
CA TYR A 562 -11.45 -15.97 12.35
C TYR A 562 -10.35 -15.82 13.41
N GLY A 563 -10.71 -15.70 14.67
CA GLY A 563 -9.72 -15.54 15.73
C GLY A 563 -10.31 -15.52 17.13
N ILE A 564 -9.40 -15.61 18.10
CA ILE A 564 -9.67 -15.41 19.53
C ILE A 564 -8.55 -14.53 20.09
N GLN A 565 -8.87 -13.72 21.11
CA GLN A 565 -7.88 -12.90 21.76
C GLN A 565 -7.02 -13.69 22.76
N SER A 566 -5.79 -13.25 22.99
CA SER A 566 -4.95 -13.66 24.11
C SER A 566 -4.06 -12.50 24.56
N TYR A 567 -3.54 -12.57 25.79
CA TYR A 567 -2.51 -11.62 26.22
C TYR A 567 -1.12 -12.04 25.74
N PRO A 568 -0.24 -11.08 25.39
CA PRO A 568 1.17 -11.36 25.20
C PRO A 568 1.83 -11.92 26.47
N LEU A 569 3.00 -12.51 26.31
CA LEU A 569 3.83 -12.95 27.44
C LEU A 569 4.15 -11.78 28.40
N LYS A 570 4.30 -12.09 29.70
CA LYS A 570 4.65 -11.12 30.75
C LYS A 570 5.90 -10.32 30.35
N GLU A 571 6.91 -11.01 29.83
CA GLU A 571 8.19 -10.43 29.42
C GLU A 571 8.01 -9.39 28.29
N THR A 572 7.07 -9.62 27.38
CA THR A 572 6.71 -8.63 26.36
C THR A 572 6.05 -7.42 27.00
N MET A 573 5.11 -7.65 27.91
CA MET A 573 4.30 -6.60 28.53
C MET A 573 5.12 -5.69 29.46
N LEU A 574 6.08 -6.23 30.20
CA LEU A 574 6.97 -5.46 31.08
C LEU A 574 7.86 -4.44 30.35
N ASN A 575 7.96 -4.49 29.01
CA ASN A 575 8.60 -3.42 28.24
C ASN A 575 7.70 -2.17 28.11
N TRP A 576 6.40 -2.30 28.39
CA TRP A 576 5.38 -1.30 28.06
C TRP A 576 4.49 -0.92 29.26
N ILE A 577 4.60 -1.60 30.39
CA ILE A 577 3.90 -1.28 31.64
C ILE A 577 4.83 -1.55 32.84
N ASN A 578 4.50 -1.00 34.01
CA ASN A 578 5.23 -1.36 35.23
C ASN A 578 4.84 -2.77 35.68
N GLU A 579 5.71 -3.44 36.43
CA GLU A 579 5.40 -4.75 36.98
C GLU A 579 4.19 -4.74 37.93
N SER A 580 4.00 -3.65 38.68
CA SER A 580 2.80 -3.45 39.52
C SER A 580 1.49 -3.38 38.72
N ASP A 581 1.58 -3.10 37.42
CA ASP A 581 0.43 -3.01 36.52
C ASP A 581 0.14 -4.36 35.81
N TRP A 582 1.01 -5.37 35.96
CA TRP A 582 0.83 -6.70 35.38
C TRP A 582 -0.13 -7.56 36.22
N GLU A 583 -1.38 -7.13 36.25
CA GLU A 583 -2.51 -7.84 36.84
C GLU A 583 -3.66 -7.82 35.84
N TYR A 584 -4.38 -8.94 35.69
CA TYR A 584 -5.40 -9.12 34.66
C TYR A 584 -6.50 -8.04 34.67
N THR A 585 -6.78 -7.49 35.85
CA THR A 585 -7.79 -6.45 36.09
C THR A 585 -7.20 -5.08 36.45
N SER A 586 -5.91 -4.87 36.23
CA SER A 586 -5.30 -3.56 36.48
C SER A 586 -5.87 -2.50 35.54
N LYS A 587 -5.85 -1.23 35.97
CA LYS A 587 -6.29 -0.10 35.14
C LYS A 587 -5.51 -0.04 33.82
N ALA A 588 -4.19 -0.31 33.86
CA ALA A 588 -3.35 -0.31 32.67
C ALA A 588 -3.75 -1.42 31.68
N MET A 589 -4.07 -2.61 32.18
CA MET A 589 -4.53 -3.73 31.34
C MET A 589 -5.92 -3.46 30.75
N PHE A 590 -6.83 -2.84 31.51
CA PHE A 590 -8.13 -2.38 31.00
C PHE A 590 -7.99 -1.32 29.91
N HIS A 591 -7.11 -0.33 30.08
CA HIS A 591 -6.87 0.69 29.06
C HIS A 591 -6.22 0.15 27.78
N ARG A 592 -5.40 -0.91 27.89
CA ARG A 592 -4.83 -1.58 26.71
C ARG A 592 -5.81 -2.50 26.00
N GLN A 593 -6.88 -2.93 26.68
CA GLN A 593 -7.94 -3.70 26.07
C GLN A 593 -8.80 -2.77 25.22
N HIS A 594 -8.72 -2.95 23.91
CA HIS A 594 -9.53 -2.18 22.96
C HIS A 594 -10.72 -2.99 22.43
N HIS A 595 -10.75 -4.32 22.59
CA HIS A 595 -11.89 -5.14 22.20
C HIS A 595 -13.05 -5.00 23.21
N PRO A 596 -14.26 -4.56 22.80
CA PRO A 596 -15.40 -4.43 23.69
C PRO A 596 -15.77 -5.76 24.34
N GLY A 597 -15.61 -5.87 25.66
CA GLY A 597 -15.89 -7.09 26.40
C GLY A 597 -14.75 -8.14 26.41
N GLY A 598 -13.61 -7.88 25.75
CA GLY A 598 -12.54 -8.85 25.56
C GLY A 598 -11.96 -9.48 26.83
N ILE A 599 -11.87 -8.71 27.93
CA ILE A 599 -11.43 -9.27 29.23
C ILE A 599 -12.43 -10.32 29.72
N ALA A 600 -13.73 -10.04 29.62
CA ALA A 600 -14.77 -10.93 30.11
C ALA A 600 -14.92 -12.18 29.23
N THR A 601 -14.84 -12.03 27.90
CA THR A 601 -14.92 -13.16 26.98
C THR A 601 -13.71 -14.07 27.08
N ASN A 602 -12.50 -13.53 27.26
CA ASN A 602 -11.31 -14.34 27.54
C ASN A 602 -11.47 -15.16 28.82
N LEU A 603 -11.94 -14.55 29.92
CA LEU A 603 -12.18 -15.29 31.17
C LEU A 603 -13.28 -16.35 31.00
N LEU A 604 -14.35 -16.03 30.27
CA LEU A 604 -15.41 -16.99 29.97
C LEU A 604 -14.85 -18.21 29.24
N MET A 605 -14.07 -18.01 28.17
CA MET A 605 -13.45 -19.09 27.39
C MET A 605 -12.50 -19.94 28.25
N ILE A 606 -11.70 -19.32 29.12
CA ILE A 606 -10.81 -20.04 30.05
C ILE A 606 -11.63 -20.86 31.04
N PHE A 607 -12.62 -20.24 31.71
CA PHE A 607 -13.39 -20.87 32.80
C PHE A 607 -14.29 -22.01 32.32
N GLN A 608 -14.64 -22.05 31.02
CA GLN A 608 -15.39 -23.15 30.44
C GLN A 608 -14.60 -24.48 30.44
N HIS A 609 -13.26 -24.44 30.42
CA HIS A 609 -12.44 -25.62 30.14
C HIS A 609 -11.23 -25.81 31.07
N LEU A 610 -10.75 -24.74 31.68
CA LEU A 610 -9.50 -24.72 32.45
C LEU A 610 -9.78 -24.33 33.90
N PRO A 611 -9.12 -24.99 34.88
CA PRO A 611 -9.22 -24.58 36.28
C PRO A 611 -8.54 -23.23 36.49
N VAL A 612 -9.16 -22.36 37.26
CA VAL A 612 -8.58 -21.07 37.65
C VAL A 612 -7.79 -21.26 38.93
N THR A 613 -6.49 -21.05 38.87
CA THR A 613 -5.66 -20.97 40.07
C THR A 613 -5.77 -19.56 40.63
N TYR A 614 -6.53 -19.39 41.72
CA TYR A 614 -6.41 -18.22 42.59
C TYR A 614 -5.13 -18.41 43.42
N ASN A 615 -4.05 -17.74 43.06
CA ASN A 615 -2.84 -17.63 43.89
C ASN A 615 -2.75 -16.23 44.48
#